data_AF-A0A0J7N7M1-F1
#
_entry.id   AF-A0A0J7N7M1-F1
#
_cell.length_a   1.000
_cell.length_b   1.000
_cell.length_c   1.000
_cell.angle_alpha   90.00
_cell.angle_beta   90.00
_cell.angle_gamma   90.00
#
_symmetry.space_group_name_H-M   'P 1'
#
loop_
_entity.id
_entity.type
_entity.pdbx_description
1 polymer ?
#
loop_
_entity_poly.entity_id
_entity_poly.type
_entity_poly.pdbx_seq_one_letter_code
_entity_poly.pdbx_strand_id
1 'polypeptide(L)' 'MHGDVKMCILACSGETTGDYRELGYGGTEGAGVARNGSLVIPRVSRDHGGFYLCQASNGIGPGLSKLIRLTVHGKIFT' A
#
# COMPACT_ATOMS: atom_id res chain seq x y z
N MET A 1 25.69 -12.45 1.52
CA MET A 1 24.31 -12.59 1.00
C MET A 1 23.52 -11.36 1.41
N HIS A 2 23.53 -10.30 0.61
CA HIS A 2 22.66 -9.13 0.80
C HIS A 2 21.48 -9.35 -0.16
N GLY A 3 20.39 -9.92 0.35
CA GLY A 3 19.16 -10.06 -0.42
C GLY A 3 18.34 -8.80 -0.21
N ASP A 4 18.22 -7.95 -1.23
CA ASP A 4 17.36 -6.79 -1.18
C ASP A 4 15.90 -7.26 -0.95
N VAL A 5 15.33 -6.90 0.19
CA VAL A 5 13.91 -7.17 0.48
C VAL A 5 13.08 -6.21 -0.37
N LYS A 6 12.44 -6.73 -1.42
CA LYS A 6 11.51 -5.93 -2.23
C LYS A 6 10.19 -5.79 -1.47
N MET A 7 9.83 -4.55 -1.17
CA MET A 7 8.57 -4.20 -0.52
C MET A 7 7.59 -3.69 -1.57
N CYS A 8 6.50 -4.42 -1.78
CA CYS A 8 5.38 -4.00 -2.63
C CYS A 8 4.20 -3.66 -1.73
N ILE A 9 3.60 -2.49 -1.97
CA ILE A 9 2.34 -2.10 -1.32
C ILE A 9 1.30 -2.05 -2.41
N LEU A 10 0.25 -2.85 -2.24
CA LEU A 10 -0.88 -2.83 -3.16
C LEU A 10 -2.09 -2.19 -2.48
N ALA A 11 -2.75 -1.29 -3.20
CA ALA A 11 -4.02 -0.69 -2.78
C ALA A 11 -5.18 -1.50 -3.36
N CYS A 12 -6.17 -1.85 -2.54
CA CYS A 12 -7.40 -2.45 -3.01
C CYS A 12 -8.23 -1.39 -3.75
N SER A 13 -8.59 -1.64 -5.01
CA SER A 13 -9.51 -0.78 -5.75
C SER A 13 -10.90 -1.43 -5.71
N GLY A 14 -11.80 -0.90 -4.88
CA GLY A 14 -13.19 -1.40 -4.77
C GLY A 14 -13.54 -2.11 -3.46
N GLU A 15 -14.78 -2.61 -3.37
CA GLU A 15 -15.36 -3.26 -2.19
C GLU A 15 -15.03 -4.76 -2.08
N THR A 16 -14.59 -5.38 -3.17
CA THR A 16 -14.24 -6.81 -3.24
C THR A 16 -12.77 -7.06 -2.91
N THR A 17 -12.52 -7.91 -1.91
CA THR A 17 -11.19 -8.44 -1.58
C THR A 17 -10.63 -9.24 -2.75
N GLY A 18 -9.60 -8.72 -3.44
CA GLY A 18 -8.91 -9.43 -4.52
C GLY A 18 -8.27 -8.51 -5.55
N ASP A 19 -8.84 -7.33 -5.77
CA ASP A 19 -8.39 -6.40 -6.81
C ASP A 19 -7.36 -5.40 -6.25
N TYR A 20 -6.11 -5.86 -6.16
CA TYR A 20 -4.99 -5.10 -5.64
C TYR A 20 -4.16 -4.47 -6.76
N ARG A 21 -4.00 -3.14 -6.77
CA ARG A 21 -3.12 -2.41 -7.70
C ARG A 21 -1.78 -2.10 -7.05
N GLU A 22 -0.68 -2.40 -7.73
CA GLU A 22 0.66 -2.08 -7.25
C GLU A 22 0.88 -0.56 -7.19
N LEU A 23 1.42 -0.07 -6.08
CA LEU A 23 1.84 1.32 -5.94
C LEU A 23 3.32 1.42 -6.32
N GLY A 24 3.60 2.20 -7.36
CA GLY A 24 4.95 2.42 -7.84
C GLY A 24 5.84 3.20 -6.87
N TYR A 25 7.16 3.06 -7.06
CA TYR A 25 8.15 3.95 -6.47
C TYR A 25 8.13 5.30 -7.20
N GLY A 26 7.75 6.36 -6.49
CA GLY A 26 7.46 7.66 -7.10
C GLY A 26 5.98 7.73 -7.48
N GLY A 27 5.18 8.20 -6.52
CA GLY A 27 3.72 8.13 -6.56
C GLY A 27 3.13 8.75 -7.82
N THR A 28 2.40 7.92 -8.56
CA THR A 28 1.40 8.39 -9.52
C THR A 28 0.07 8.40 -8.75
N GLU A 29 -0.59 9.56 -8.69
CA GLU A 29 -1.92 9.74 -8.06
C GLU A 29 -1.96 9.79 -6.51
N GLY A 30 -0.99 10.45 -5.86
CA GLY A 30 -1.17 10.84 -4.45
C GLY A 30 -0.95 9.74 -3.40
N ALA A 31 -0.65 8.51 -3.80
CA ALA A 31 -0.13 7.44 -2.95
C ALA A 31 1.09 6.77 -3.61
N GLY A 32 2.13 6.44 -2.86
CA GLY A 32 3.32 5.79 -3.41
C GLY A 32 4.19 5.11 -2.36
N VAL A 33 5.15 4.30 -2.82
CA VAL A 33 6.09 3.61 -1.94
C VAL A 33 7.42 4.36 -1.92
N ALA A 34 7.87 4.75 -0.72
CA ALA A 34 9.18 5.35 -0.52
C ALA A 34 10.28 4.28 -0.60
N ARG A 35 11.52 4.70 -0.88
CA ARG A 35 12.68 3.78 -1.02
C ARG A 35 12.91 2.86 0.19
N ASN A 36 12.48 3.28 1.38
CA ASN A 36 12.53 2.48 2.61
C ASN A 36 11.34 1.52 2.79
N GLY A 37 10.47 1.36 1.78
CA GLY A 37 9.29 0.49 1.82
C GLY A 37 8.07 1.08 2.52
N SER A 38 8.09 2.36 2.92
CA SER A 38 6.93 3.00 3.56
C SER A 38 5.88 3.46 2.54
N LEU A 39 4.60 3.30 2.87
CA LEU A 39 3.48 3.93 2.14
C LEU A 39 3.46 5.43 2.46
N VAL A 40 3.42 6.27 1.43
CA VAL A 40 3.32 7.72 1.56
C VAL A 40 2.09 8.22 0.81
N ILE A 41 1.19 8.89 1.53
CA ILE A 41 0.00 9.55 1.00
C ILE A 41 0.03 11.02 1.44
N PRO A 42 0.50 11.97 0.62
CA PRO A 42 0.73 13.35 1.04
C PRO A 42 -0.55 14.12 1.42
N ARG A 43 -1.70 13.78 0.81
CA ARG A 43 -3.00 14.38 1.10
C ARG A 43 -4.07 13.29 1.13
N VAL A 44 -4.44 12.88 2.34
CA VAL A 44 -5.42 11.81 2.53
C VAL A 44 -6.86 12.34 2.34
N SER A 45 -7.68 11.56 1.64
CA SER A 45 -9.13 11.70 1.52
C SER A 45 -9.80 10.40 1.95
N ARG A 46 -11.13 10.39 2.10
CA ARG A 46 -11.87 9.16 2.45
C ARG A 46 -11.66 8.03 1.42
N ASP A 47 -11.39 8.38 0.17
CA ASP A 47 -11.15 7.42 -0.93
C ASP A 47 -9.82 6.66 -0.79
N HIS A 48 -8.91 7.17 0.06
CA HIS A 48 -7.69 6.45 0.41
C HIS A 48 -7.91 5.43 1.54
N GLY A 49 -9.07 5.43 2.19
CA GLY A 49 -9.45 4.39 3.14
C GLY A 49 -9.70 3.06 2.42
N GLY A 50 -9.37 1.95 3.07
CA GLY A 50 -9.53 0.63 2.46
C GLY A 50 -8.48 -0.37 2.94
N PHE A 51 -8.33 -1.45 2.18
CA PHE A 51 -7.34 -2.48 2.45
C PHE A 51 -6.07 -2.27 1.62
N TYR A 52 -4.94 -2.46 2.28
CA TYR A 52 -3.61 -2.43 1.67
C TYR A 52 -2.91 -3.76 1.96
N LEU A 53 -2.28 -4.34 0.95
CA LEU A 53 -1.47 -5.53 1.11
C LEU A 53 0.01 -5.15 1.07
N CYS A 54 0.73 -5.42 2.15
CA CYS A 54 2.17 -5.35 2.20
C CYS A 54 2.73 -6.71 1.82
N GLN A 55 3.64 -6.77 0.85
CA GLN A 55 4.39 -7.97 0.51
C GLN A 55 5.89 -7.71 0.56
N ALA A 56 6.62 -8.64 1.17
CA ALA A 56 8.07 -8.60 1.28
C ALA A 56 8.66 -9.92 0.78
N SER A 57 9.59 -9.86 -0.17
CA SER A 57 10.30 -11.05 -0.66
C SER A 57 11.76 -10.76 -0.91
N ASN A 58 12.61 -11.73 -0.56
CA ASN A 58 14.03 -11.76 -0.87
C ASN A 58 14.36 -12.82 -1.95
N GLY A 59 13.34 -13.40 -2.60
CA GLY A 59 13.50 -14.43 -3.64
C GLY A 59 13.69 -15.86 -3.12
N ILE A 60 13.61 -16.11 -1.82
CA ILE A 60 13.73 -17.45 -1.23
C ILE A 60 12.42 -17.81 -0.50
N GLY A 61 11.73 -18.84 -1.01
CA GLY A 61 10.45 -19.28 -0.47
C GLY A 61 9.29 -18.34 -0.80
N PRO A 62 8.13 -18.50 -0.13
CA PRO A 62 6.89 -17.83 -0.52
C PRO A 62 6.80 -16.33 -0.18
N GLY A 63 7.83 -15.75 0.45
CA GLY A 63 7.78 -14.36 0.94
C GLY A 63 6.83 -14.17 2.11
N LEU A 64 6.70 -12.93 2.57
CA LEU A 64 5.81 -12.51 3.66
C LEU A 64 4.72 -11.59 3.11
N SER A 65 3.50 -11.71 3.64
CA SER A 65 2.40 -10.80 3.30
C SER A 65 1.59 -10.41 4.54
N LYS A 66 1.09 -9.16 4.55
CA LYS A 66 0.24 -8.65 5.63
C LYS A 66 -0.85 -7.72 5.08
N LEU A 67 -2.10 -8.04 5.40
CA LEU A 67 -3.26 -7.20 5.09
C LEU A 67 -3.42 -6.12 6.17
N ILE A 68 -3.55 -4.87 5.75
CA ILE A 68 -3.64 -3.68 6.60
C ILE A 68 -4.92 -2.94 6.23
N ARG A 69 -5.75 -2.57 7.22
CA ARG A 69 -6.94 -1.75 7.00
C ARG A 69 -6.64 -0.30 7.39
N LEU A 70 -6.65 0.60 6.42
CA LEU A 70 -6.51 2.05 6.65
C LEU A 70 -7.90 2.66 6.83
N THR A 71 -8.14 3.31 7.97
CA THR A 71 -9.36 4.07 8.23
C THR A 71 -9.04 5.55 8.22
N VAL A 72 -9.72 6.32 7.37
CA VAL A 72 -9.56 7.78 7.28
C VAL A 72 -10.75 8.44 7.95
N HIS A 73 -10.48 9.28 8.95
CA HIS A 73 -11.50 10.09 9.61
C HIS A 73 -11.44 11.51 9.06
N GLY A 74 -12.61 12.11 8.79
CA GLY A 74 -12.70 13.50 8.36
C GLY A 74 -14.01 14.13 8.83
N LYS A 75 -13.96 15.42 9.20
CA LYS A 75 -15.17 16.21 9.43
C LYS A 75 -15.77 16.59 8.09
N ILE A 76 -17.07 16.31 7.92
CA ILE A 76 -17.84 16.94 6.86
C ILE A 76 -18.19 18.32 7.40
N PHE A 77 -17.70 19.38 6.76
CA PHE A 77 -18.18 20.73 7.02
C PHE A 77 -19.45 20.90 6.18
N THR A 78 -20.59 20.51 6.75
CA THR A 78 -21.92 20.93 6.28
C THR A 78 -22.23 22.33 6.79
#